data_AF-A0A7I8D664-F1
#
_entry.id   AF-A0A7I8D664-F1
#
_cell.length_a   1.000
_cell.length_b   1.000
_cell.length_c   1.000
_cell.angle_alpha   90.00
_cell.angle_beta   90.00
_cell.angle_gamma   90.00
#
_symmetry.space_group_name_H-M   'P 1'
#
loop_
_entity.id
_entity.type
_entity.pdbx_description
1 polymer ?
#
loop_
_entity_poly.entity_id
_entity_poly.type
_entity_poly.pdbx_seq_one_letter_code
_entity_poly.pdbx_strand_id
1 'polypeptide(L)'
;MHERLYKKGVDGLILVCNGAGGHAGTLNPFAFIAAVKEFWDGITILAGSISSGNDILAAEILGADLAYMGTRFIATSESFASKEYHEMLIESTLEDLVYTDAFSGVNANYLIPSIKRAGLDPDQLQKKGSVDFSEMNHSDSKAWRDIWSAGQGVGVTGQR
;
A
#
# COMPACT_ATOMS: atom_id res chain seq x y z
N MET A 1 10.20 -19.06 1.12
CA MET A 1 8.88 -18.70 0.53
C MET A 1 8.17 -19.94 -0.01
N HIS A 2 8.78 -20.66 -0.96
CA HIS A 2 8.26 -21.92 -1.53
C HIS A 2 7.62 -22.87 -0.52
N GLU A 3 8.38 -23.34 0.48
CA GLU A 3 7.88 -24.40 1.38
C GLU A 3 6.63 -24.00 2.16
N ARG A 4 6.45 -22.70 2.45
CA ARG A 4 5.28 -22.20 3.17
C ARG A 4 4.03 -22.15 2.30
N LEU A 5 4.20 -21.99 0.99
CA LEU A 5 3.08 -21.88 0.03
C LEU A 5 2.57 -23.27 -0.36
N TYR A 6 3.46 -24.19 -0.71
CA TYR A 6 3.10 -25.57 -1.04
C TYR A 6 2.38 -26.28 0.11
N LYS A 7 2.74 -25.99 1.37
CA LYS A 7 2.08 -26.56 2.55
C LYS A 7 0.67 -26.02 2.81
N LYS A 8 0.28 -24.90 2.20
CA LYS A 8 -0.98 -24.20 2.48
C LYS A 8 -2.06 -24.37 1.41
N GLY A 9 -1.74 -24.95 0.26
CA GLY A 9 -2.73 -25.27 -0.78
C GLY A 9 -3.50 -24.06 -1.31
N VAL A 10 -2.85 -22.91 -1.41
CA VAL A 10 -3.47 -21.67 -1.93
C VAL A 10 -3.61 -21.73 -3.45
N ASP A 11 -4.64 -21.09 -4.01
CA ASP A 11 -4.87 -21.06 -5.47
C ASP A 11 -4.06 -19.97 -6.20
N GLY A 12 -3.60 -18.96 -5.46
CA GLY A 12 -2.90 -17.81 -6.03
C GLY A 12 -2.11 -17.00 -5.00
N LEU A 13 -1.22 -16.16 -5.50
CA LEU A 13 -0.37 -15.27 -4.72
C LEU A 13 -0.60 -13.82 -5.10
N ILE A 14 -0.83 -12.97 -4.09
CA ILE A 14 -0.76 -11.52 -4.25
C ILE A 14 0.67 -11.07 -3.94
N LEU A 15 1.34 -10.50 -4.93
CA LEU A 15 2.69 -9.99 -4.84
C LEU A 15 2.64 -8.48 -4.52
N VAL A 16 2.55 -8.16 -3.24
CA VAL A 16 2.54 -6.76 -2.76
C VAL A 16 3.95 -6.20 -2.80
N CYS A 17 4.24 -5.40 -3.81
CA CYS A 17 5.56 -4.86 -4.10
C CYS A 17 5.78 -3.47 -3.47
N ASN A 18 7.00 -2.96 -3.64
CA ASN A 18 7.33 -1.57 -3.32
C ASN A 18 6.37 -0.60 -4.04
N GLY A 19 5.97 0.45 -3.32
CA GLY A 19 5.02 1.46 -3.81
C GLY A 19 3.54 1.12 -3.65
N ALA A 20 3.19 -0.02 -3.06
CA ALA A 20 1.82 -0.26 -2.58
C ALA A 20 1.44 0.70 -1.43
N GLY A 21 0.16 1.03 -1.31
CA GLY A 21 -0.35 1.78 -0.15
C GLY A 21 -0.47 0.89 1.08
N GLY A 22 -0.35 1.46 2.27
CA GLY A 22 -0.39 0.69 3.51
C GLY A 22 0.84 -0.21 3.62
N HIS A 23 0.69 -1.40 4.23
CA HIS A 23 1.78 -2.36 4.43
C HIS A 23 2.30 -2.90 3.10
N ALA A 24 3.37 -2.28 2.60
CA ALA A 24 3.97 -2.61 1.33
C ALA A 24 5.21 -3.50 1.49
N GLY A 25 5.46 -4.35 0.50
CA GLY A 25 6.78 -4.96 0.35
C GLY A 25 7.83 -3.91 -0.03
N THR A 26 9.11 -4.25 0.12
CA THR A 26 10.22 -3.38 -0.30
C THR A 26 10.86 -3.81 -1.61
N LEU A 27 10.45 -4.95 -2.16
CA LEU A 27 11.00 -5.50 -3.39
C LEU A 27 10.44 -4.78 -4.62
N ASN A 28 11.31 -4.53 -5.60
CA ASN A 28 10.93 -4.01 -6.90
C ASN A 28 10.05 -5.05 -7.65
N PRO A 29 8.96 -4.64 -8.29
CA PRO A 29 8.03 -5.56 -8.95
C PRO A 29 8.67 -6.42 -10.04
N PHE A 30 9.62 -5.87 -10.83
CA PHE A 30 10.30 -6.61 -11.90
C PHE A 30 11.12 -7.78 -11.34
N ALA A 31 11.89 -7.51 -10.29
CA ALA A 31 12.73 -8.54 -9.66
C ALA A 31 11.87 -9.57 -8.90
N PHE A 32 10.82 -9.11 -8.21
CA PHE A 32 10.04 -9.98 -7.34
C PHE A 32 9.21 -10.98 -8.14
N ILE A 33 8.53 -10.54 -9.20
CA ILE A 33 7.71 -11.44 -10.01
C ILE A 33 8.56 -12.46 -10.76
N ALA A 34 9.70 -12.06 -11.33
CA ALA A 34 10.64 -12.97 -11.97
C ALA A 34 11.10 -14.07 -10.99
N ALA A 35 11.49 -13.68 -9.77
CA ALA A 35 11.91 -14.64 -8.75
C ALA A 35 10.78 -15.57 -8.29
N VAL A 36 9.51 -15.12 -8.29
CA VAL A 36 8.34 -15.96 -7.97
C VAL A 36 8.08 -16.97 -9.08
N LYS A 37 8.18 -16.55 -10.35
CA LYS A 37 7.90 -17.39 -11.51
C LYS A 37 8.90 -18.53 -11.73
N GLU A 38 10.09 -18.45 -11.12
CA GLU A 38 11.03 -19.59 -11.10
C GLU A 38 10.47 -20.84 -10.39
N PHE A 39 9.36 -20.71 -9.66
CA PHE A 39 8.87 -21.82 -8.85
C PHE A 39 7.36 -21.92 -8.62
N TRP A 40 6.62 -20.91 -9.04
CA TRP A 40 5.19 -20.81 -8.83
C TRP A 40 4.50 -20.64 -10.18
N ASP A 41 3.78 -21.69 -10.59
CA ASP A 41 3.02 -21.73 -11.84
C ASP A 41 1.52 -21.38 -11.64
N GLY A 42 1.09 -21.15 -10.39
CA GLY A 42 -0.30 -20.78 -10.08
C GLY A 42 -0.59 -19.30 -10.37
N ILE A 43 -1.82 -18.87 -10.03
CA ILE A 43 -2.26 -17.50 -10.27
C ILE A 43 -1.38 -16.51 -9.50
N THR A 44 -0.96 -15.45 -10.17
CA THR A 44 -0.16 -14.35 -9.61
C THR A 44 -0.85 -13.03 -9.84
N ILE A 45 -1.00 -12.26 -8.76
CA ILE A 45 -1.64 -10.95 -8.77
C ILE A 45 -0.60 -9.92 -8.37
N LEU A 46 -0.19 -9.04 -9.27
CA LEU A 46 0.79 -8.00 -8.95
C LEU A 46 0.10 -6.80 -8.29
N ALA A 47 0.65 -6.32 -7.18
CA ALA A 47 0.13 -5.15 -6.47
C ALA A 47 1.25 -4.14 -6.16
N GLY A 48 0.92 -2.86 -6.18
CA GLY A 48 1.83 -1.75 -5.91
C GLY A 48 2.07 -0.88 -7.13
N SER A 49 1.85 0.43 -6.98
CA SER A 49 2.05 1.44 -8.04
C SER A 49 1.28 1.23 -9.35
N ILE A 50 0.19 0.44 -9.36
CA ILE A 50 -0.66 0.22 -10.54
C ILE A 50 -1.87 1.18 -10.46
N SER A 51 -2.06 2.02 -11.46
CA SER A 51 -3.16 3.02 -11.47
C SER A 51 -3.81 3.25 -12.83
N SER A 52 -3.32 2.62 -13.89
CA SER A 52 -3.80 2.78 -15.27
C SER A 52 -3.76 1.48 -16.07
N GLY A 53 -4.41 1.47 -17.23
CA GLY A 53 -4.39 0.32 -18.15
C GLY A 53 -2.98 -0.02 -18.65
N ASN A 54 -2.09 0.97 -18.81
CA ASN A 54 -0.70 0.73 -19.19
C ASN A 54 0.05 -0.04 -18.09
N ASP A 55 -0.23 0.26 -16.82
CA ASP A 55 0.39 -0.44 -15.69
C ASP A 55 -0.11 -1.89 -15.60
N ILE A 56 -1.39 -2.12 -15.91
CA ILE A 56 -1.98 -3.47 -15.98
C ILE A 56 -1.30 -4.27 -17.09
N LEU A 57 -1.19 -3.70 -18.30
CA LEU A 57 -0.49 -4.35 -19.40
C LEU A 57 0.99 -4.64 -19.06
N ALA A 58 1.67 -3.72 -18.37
CA ALA A 58 3.03 -3.95 -17.91
C ALA A 58 3.11 -5.11 -16.91
N ALA A 59 2.16 -5.21 -15.98
CA ALA A 59 2.09 -6.33 -15.04
C ALA A 59 1.90 -7.68 -15.77
N GLU A 60 1.01 -7.73 -16.76
CA GLU A 60 0.80 -8.92 -17.61
C GLU A 60 2.08 -9.30 -18.36
N ILE A 61 2.78 -8.32 -18.97
CA ILE A 61 4.06 -8.56 -19.67
C ILE A 61 5.13 -9.12 -18.72
N LEU A 62 5.15 -8.69 -17.46
CA LEU A 62 6.05 -9.22 -16.44
C LEU A 62 5.66 -10.64 -15.96
N GLY A 63 4.53 -11.16 -16.42
CA GLY A 63 4.05 -12.52 -16.13
C GLY A 63 2.96 -12.59 -15.07
N ALA A 64 2.40 -11.46 -14.61
CA ALA A 64 1.25 -11.50 -13.69
C ALA A 64 -0.01 -11.91 -14.45
N ASP A 65 -0.91 -12.62 -13.78
CA ASP A 65 -2.21 -12.99 -14.34
C ASP A 65 -3.25 -11.89 -14.10
N LEU A 66 -3.09 -11.15 -13.00
CA LEU A 66 -4.00 -10.09 -12.58
C LEU A 66 -3.22 -8.92 -11.98
N ALA A 67 -3.85 -7.75 -11.96
CA ALA A 67 -3.39 -6.57 -11.25
C ALA A 67 -4.29 -6.25 -10.06
N TYR A 68 -3.70 -5.77 -8.96
CA TYR A 68 -4.43 -5.32 -7.78
C TYR A 68 -4.10 -3.86 -7.46
N MET A 69 -5.14 -3.02 -7.50
CA MET A 69 -5.07 -1.59 -7.28
C MET A 69 -5.83 -1.21 -6.00
N GLY A 70 -5.22 -0.37 -5.16
CA GLY A 70 -5.85 0.17 -3.95
C GLY A 70 -6.13 1.66 -4.11
N THR A 71 -5.07 2.47 -4.01
CA THR A 71 -5.11 3.94 -4.06
C THR A 71 -5.96 4.50 -5.20
N ARG A 72 -5.88 3.90 -6.41
CA ARG A 72 -6.70 4.29 -7.55
C ARG A 72 -8.20 4.16 -7.32
N PHE A 73 -8.65 3.10 -6.65
CA PHE A 73 -10.07 2.88 -6.35
C PHE A 73 -10.57 3.68 -5.15
N ILE A 74 -9.68 4.06 -4.22
CA ILE A 74 -10.08 4.94 -3.11
C ILE A 74 -10.45 6.34 -3.64
N ALA A 75 -9.80 6.77 -4.72
CA ALA A 75 -10.03 8.06 -5.38
C ALA A 75 -11.18 8.07 -6.40
N THR A 76 -12.08 7.07 -6.39
CA THR A 76 -13.28 7.08 -7.26
C THR A 76 -14.50 7.60 -6.52
N SER A 77 -15.51 8.05 -7.27
CA SER A 77 -16.78 8.59 -6.74
C SER A 77 -17.59 7.59 -5.92
N GLU A 78 -17.43 6.30 -6.18
CA GLU A 78 -18.12 5.20 -5.53
C GLU A 78 -17.46 4.78 -4.21
N SER A 79 -16.25 5.29 -3.94
CA SER A 79 -15.52 5.01 -2.72
C SER A 79 -16.27 5.54 -1.49
N PHE A 80 -16.37 4.71 -0.44
CA PHE A 80 -16.89 5.13 0.86
C PHE A 80 -15.86 5.87 1.73
N ALA A 81 -14.68 6.19 1.18
CA ALA A 81 -13.70 7.02 1.87
C ALA A 81 -14.29 8.40 2.21
N SER A 82 -13.80 9.01 3.30
CA SER A 82 -14.24 10.37 3.62
C SER A 82 -13.86 11.32 2.49
N LYS A 83 -14.66 12.38 2.32
CA LYS A 83 -14.43 13.39 1.29
C LYS A 83 -13.02 13.97 1.40
N GLU A 84 -12.57 14.23 2.63
CA GLU A 84 -11.24 14.77 2.91
C GLU A 84 -10.12 13.81 2.52
N TYR A 85 -10.30 12.50 2.73
CA TYR A 85 -9.32 11.50 2.30
C TYR A 85 -9.26 11.40 0.77
N HIS A 86 -10.43 11.38 0.12
CA HIS A 86 -10.52 11.40 -1.33
C HIS A 86 -9.86 12.65 -1.94
N GLU A 87 -10.16 13.85 -1.44
CA GLU A 87 -9.53 15.10 -1.88
C GLU A 87 -8.02 15.08 -1.66
N MET A 88 -7.56 14.60 -0.50
CA MET A 88 -6.14 14.46 -0.21
C MET A 88 -5.44 13.53 -1.21
N LEU A 89 -6.07 12.42 -1.62
CA LEU A 89 -5.52 11.53 -2.65
C LEU A 89 -5.43 12.19 -4.03
N ILE A 90 -6.35 13.09 -4.37
CA ILE A 90 -6.32 13.81 -5.65
C ILE A 90 -5.22 14.87 -5.66
N GLU A 91 -4.99 15.53 -4.52
CA GLU A 91 -4.02 16.63 -4.41
C GLU A 91 -2.58 16.16 -4.15
N SER A 92 -2.39 14.96 -3.61
CA SER A 92 -1.08 14.45 -3.20
C SER A 92 -0.21 14.02 -4.37
N THR A 93 1.10 14.23 -4.25
CA THR A 93 2.12 13.74 -5.17
C THR A 93 2.94 12.60 -4.55
N LEU A 94 4.00 12.15 -5.24
CA LEU A 94 4.90 11.12 -4.73
C LEU A 94 5.67 11.58 -3.49
N GLU A 95 5.97 12.88 -3.41
CA GLU A 95 6.68 13.53 -2.32
C GLU A 95 5.83 13.60 -1.03
N ASP A 96 4.52 13.40 -1.14
CA ASP A 96 3.59 13.38 -0.01
C ASP A 96 3.49 12.01 0.66
N LEU A 97 4.37 11.06 0.32
CA LEU A 97 4.41 9.73 0.92
C LEU A 97 5.57 9.59 1.90
N VAL A 98 5.30 8.94 3.03
CA VAL A 98 6.32 8.49 3.97
C VAL A 98 6.15 6.99 4.24
N TYR A 99 7.26 6.25 4.15
CA TYR A 99 7.32 4.84 4.50
C TYR A 99 7.83 4.69 5.93
N THR A 100 6.96 4.26 6.85
CA THR A 100 7.29 4.21 8.29
C THR A 100 6.53 3.14 9.03
N ASP A 101 7.08 2.66 10.15
CA ASP A 101 6.47 1.72 11.10
C ASP A 101 5.78 2.44 12.29
N ALA A 102 5.81 3.78 12.33
CA ALA A 102 5.40 4.58 13.48
C ALA A 102 3.94 4.38 13.95
N PHE A 103 3.02 4.03 13.05
CA PHE A 103 1.58 4.00 13.37
C PHE A 103 1.07 2.60 13.75
N SER A 104 1.50 1.57 13.02
CA SER A 104 1.05 0.18 13.20
C SER A 104 2.13 -0.77 13.69
N GLY A 105 3.38 -0.32 13.87
CA GLY A 105 4.53 -1.16 14.21
C GLY A 105 5.07 -1.99 13.04
N VAL A 106 4.44 -1.89 11.86
CA VAL A 106 4.88 -2.54 10.63
C VAL A 106 4.98 -1.46 9.56
N ASN A 107 6.07 -1.48 8.78
CA ASN A 107 6.30 -0.46 7.78
C ASN A 107 5.15 -0.40 6.75
N ALA A 108 4.70 0.82 6.48
CA ALA A 108 3.65 1.11 5.54
C ALA A 108 3.81 2.50 4.92
N ASN A 109 3.25 2.69 3.72
CA ASN A 109 3.19 4.00 3.07
C ASN A 109 1.97 4.79 3.57
N TYR A 110 2.23 5.98 4.11
CA TYR A 110 1.24 6.92 4.62
C TYR A 110 1.32 8.27 3.92
N LEU A 111 0.21 8.99 3.90
CA LEU A 111 0.13 10.36 3.40
C LEU A 111 0.65 11.34 4.46
N ILE A 112 1.73 12.05 4.14
CA ILE A 112 2.30 13.13 4.95
C ILE A 112 1.23 14.20 5.29
N PRO A 113 0.35 14.63 4.37
CA PRO A 113 -0.69 15.59 4.70
C PRO A 113 -1.67 15.08 5.76
N SER A 114 -1.97 13.77 5.81
CA SER A 114 -2.83 13.19 6.85
C SER A 114 -2.16 13.22 8.22
N ILE A 115 -0.84 13.02 8.27
CA ILE A 115 -0.01 13.09 9.48
C ILE A 115 0.01 14.52 10.03
N LYS A 116 0.27 15.50 9.18
CA LYS A 116 0.22 16.93 9.54
C LYS A 116 -1.17 17.33 10.04
N ARG A 117 -2.24 16.88 9.36
CA ARG A 117 -3.64 17.13 9.75
C ARG A 117 -3.94 16.56 11.15
N ALA A 118 -3.37 15.42 11.51
CA ALA A 118 -3.48 14.84 12.85
C ALA A 118 -2.66 15.56 13.93
N GLY A 119 -1.92 16.62 13.57
CA GLY A 119 -1.09 17.41 14.50
C GLY A 119 0.28 16.79 14.78
N LEU A 120 0.76 15.88 13.92
CA LEU A 120 2.05 15.21 14.07
C LEU A 120 3.07 15.78 13.07
N ASP A 121 4.35 15.74 13.47
CA ASP A 121 5.47 16.10 12.59
C ASP A 121 6.00 14.85 11.87
N PRO A 122 5.89 14.77 10.52
CA PRO A 122 6.37 13.62 9.75
C PRO A 122 7.88 13.37 9.88
N ASP A 123 8.68 14.40 10.19
CA ASP A 123 10.14 14.29 10.30
C ASP A 123 10.58 13.82 11.69
N GLN A 124 9.67 13.81 12.67
CA GLN A 124 9.94 13.43 14.07
C GLN A 124 9.15 12.20 14.53
N LEU A 125 8.62 11.42 13.58
CA LEU A 125 7.88 10.20 13.88
C LEU A 125 8.76 9.20 14.64
N GLN A 126 8.33 8.83 15.84
CA GLN A 126 9.00 7.83 16.66
C GLN A 126 8.52 6.44 16.25
N LYS A 127 9.45 5.47 16.24
CA LYS A 127 9.07 4.07 16.05
C LYS A 127 8.15 3.64 17.19
N LYS A 128 7.02 3.02 16.86
CA LYS A 128 6.20 2.35 17.87
C LYS A 128 6.98 1.12 18.33
N GLY A 129 7.25 1.03 19.64
CA GLY A 129 7.68 -0.23 20.26
C GLY A 129 6.64 -1.33 20.04
N SER A 130 6.98 -2.58 20.39
CA SER A 130 6.09 -3.75 20.24
C SER A 130 4.67 -3.43 20.73
N VAL A 131 3.70 -3.52 19.83
CA VAL A 131 2.30 -3.19 20.10
C VAL A 131 1.72 -4.23 21.05
N ASP A 132 1.45 -3.82 22.28
CA ASP A 132 0.57 -4.56 23.16
C ASP A 132 -0.87 -4.11 22.90
N PHE A 133 -1.66 -4.95 22.23
CA PHE A 133 -3.07 -4.67 21.90
C PHE A 133 -3.94 -4.54 23.17
N SER A 134 -3.43 -4.90 24.35
CA SER A 134 -4.11 -4.75 25.64
C SER A 134 -4.05 -3.34 26.23
N GLU A 135 -3.13 -2.49 25.76
CA GLU A 135 -2.91 -1.11 26.26
C GLU A 135 -3.32 -0.03 25.23
N MET A 136 -4.33 -0.29 24.40
CA MET A 136 -4.77 0.67 23.40
C MET A 136 -5.51 1.86 24.06
N ASN A 137 -4.80 2.95 24.34
CA ASN A 137 -5.38 4.19 24.87
C ASN A 137 -6.29 4.87 23.82
N HIS A 138 -7.29 5.63 24.29
CA HIS A 138 -8.23 6.35 23.42
C HIS A 138 -7.56 7.32 22.42
N SER A 139 -6.34 7.81 22.69
CA SER A 139 -5.56 8.65 21.77
C SER A 139 -4.97 7.86 20.59
N ASP A 140 -4.51 6.63 20.82
CA ASP A 140 -4.03 5.73 19.76
C ASP A 140 -5.14 5.36 18.78
N SER A 141 -6.38 5.32 19.27
CA SER A 141 -7.55 5.06 18.44
C SER A 141 -7.83 6.13 17.38
N LYS A 142 -7.38 7.36 17.63
CA LYS A 142 -7.50 8.46 16.66
C LYS A 142 -6.41 8.38 15.60
N ALA A 143 -5.18 8.01 15.99
CA ALA A 143 -4.06 7.92 15.05
C ALA A 143 -4.34 6.93 13.90
N TRP A 144 -4.82 5.71 14.16
CA TRP A 144 -5.08 4.77 13.06
C TRP A 144 -6.25 5.18 12.15
N ARG A 145 -7.23 5.92 12.70
CA ARG A 145 -8.40 6.38 11.93
C ARG A 145 -8.07 7.62 11.09
N ASP A 146 -7.21 8.49 11.61
CA ASP A 146 -6.93 9.81 11.04
C ASP A 146 -5.64 9.86 10.19
N ILE A 147 -4.78 8.84 10.30
CA ILE A 147 -3.59 8.67 9.46
C ILE A 147 -3.92 7.75 8.28
N TRP A 148 -3.89 8.32 7.08
CA TRP A 148 -4.34 7.64 5.87
C TRP A 148 -3.17 7.14 5.02
N SER A 149 -3.41 6.06 4.26
CA SER A 149 -2.39 5.34 3.51
C SER A 149 -2.57 5.45 2.01
N ALA A 150 -1.54 5.85 1.27
CA ALA A 150 -1.56 5.83 -0.18
C ALA A 150 -0.32 5.14 -0.72
N GLY A 151 -0.43 4.54 -1.91
CA GLY A 151 0.70 4.01 -2.65
C GLY A 151 1.26 5.04 -3.61
N GLN A 152 2.41 4.74 -4.22
CA GLN A 152 3.07 5.61 -5.20
C GLN A 152 2.23 5.84 -6.48
N GLY A 153 1.14 5.10 -6.67
CA GLY A 153 0.14 5.43 -7.69
C GLY A 153 -0.59 6.77 -7.46
N VAL A 154 -0.48 7.38 -6.28
CA VAL A 154 -1.20 8.62 -5.91
C VAL A 154 -0.90 9.80 -6.85
N GLY A 155 0.31 9.89 -7.42
CA GLY A 155 0.66 10.97 -8.35
C GLY A 155 -0.12 10.96 -9.68
N VAL A 156 -0.92 9.92 -9.93
CA VAL A 156 -1.74 9.77 -11.15
C VAL A 156 -3.20 9.42 -10.84
N THR A 157 -3.67 9.64 -9.61
CA THR A 157 -5.08 9.41 -9.23
C THR A 157 -6.02 10.57 -9.55
N GLY A 158 -5.50 11.79 -9.75
CA GLY A 158 -6.31 12.93 -10.20
C GLY A 158 -6.91 12.69 -11.60
N GLN A 159 -8.15 13.14 -11.81
CA GLN A 159 -8.79 13.12 -13.12
C GLN A 159 -8.00 14.03 -14.07
N ARG A 160 -7.54 13.47 -15.19
CA ARG A 160 -7.10 14.25 -16.35
C ARG A 160 -8.27 14.38 -17.32
#